data_AF-A0AA50CSB2-F1
#
_entry.id   AF-A0AA50CSB2-F1
#
_cell.length_a   1.000
_cell.length_b   1.000
_cell.length_c   1.000
_cell.angle_alpha   90.00
_cell.angle_beta   90.00
_cell.angle_gamma   90.00
#
_symmetry.space_group_name_H-M   'P 1'
#
loop_
_entity.id
_entity.type
_entity.pdbx_description
1 polymer ?
#
loop_
_entity_poly.entity_id
_entity_poly.type
_entity_poly.pdbx_seq_one_letter_code
_entity_poly.pdbx_strand_id
1 'polypeptide(L)'
;MRTTTGMILALATVAPALAADGAAQPPAGVDPNVIACQKVTGAEMERFIGAPATIRETSANLCSWQGGKADAYAQVMYFAGESQGVPAGSERAYFDQMIEGQKAQAKPGEIVEVPDVGDSAWGLKLGQNETDYYAVYLFKGKDNITITTNGIGYDATVGIARLAASRM
;
A
#
# COMPACT_ATOMS: atom_id res chain seq x y z
N MET A 1 -50.80 52.92 34.81
CA MET A 1 -51.48 51.63 34.57
C MET A 1 -51.76 51.57 33.07
N ARG A 2 -51.37 50.60 32.25
CA ARG A 2 -50.87 49.24 32.45
C ARG A 2 -49.95 48.89 31.27
N THR A 3 -48.89 48.16 31.61
CA THR A 3 -47.97 47.39 30.79
C THR A 3 -48.67 46.27 30.01
N THR A 4 -48.22 45.98 28.79
CA THR A 4 -48.19 44.59 28.28
C THR A 4 -47.08 44.38 27.27
N THR A 5 -46.04 43.71 27.74
CA THR A 5 -44.91 43.14 27.01
C THR A 5 -45.40 41.94 26.20
N GLY A 6 -45.16 41.93 24.88
CA GLY A 6 -45.38 40.78 24.02
C GLY A 6 -44.09 39.98 23.87
N MET A 7 -44.07 38.76 24.43
CA MET A 7 -42.95 37.83 24.42
C MET A 7 -42.98 37.00 23.14
N ILE A 8 -41.94 37.09 22.30
CA ILE A 8 -41.77 36.24 21.12
C ILE A 8 -41.06 34.96 21.56
N LEU A 9 -41.76 33.82 21.50
CA LEU A 9 -41.14 32.50 21.62
C LEU A 9 -40.35 32.18 20.34
N ALA A 10 -39.03 32.16 20.43
CA ALA A 10 -38.18 31.56 19.42
C ALA A 10 -38.02 30.07 19.72
N LEU A 11 -38.61 29.21 18.88
CA LEU A 11 -38.36 27.78 18.87
C LEU A 11 -36.95 27.54 18.29
N ALA A 12 -35.99 27.26 19.17
CA ALA A 12 -34.67 26.79 18.76
C ALA A 12 -34.77 25.32 18.30
N THR A 13 -34.81 25.10 16.99
CA THR A 13 -34.61 23.76 16.43
C THR A 13 -33.15 23.40 16.57
N VAL A 14 -32.83 22.55 17.55
CA VAL A 14 -31.51 21.93 17.69
C VAL A 14 -31.35 20.97 16.51
N ALA A 15 -30.54 21.36 15.53
CA ALA A 15 -30.13 20.45 14.47
C ALA A 15 -29.29 19.33 15.11
N PRO A 16 -29.49 18.06 14.75
CA PRO A 16 -28.58 17.01 15.17
C PRO A 16 -27.22 17.31 14.51
N ALA A 17 -26.22 17.58 15.34
CA ALA A 17 -24.84 17.48 14.91
C ALA A 17 -24.58 16.02 14.55
N LEU A 18 -24.74 15.69 13.26
CA LEU A 18 -24.13 14.51 12.70
C LEU A 18 -22.64 14.65 12.99
N ALA A 19 -22.13 13.81 13.88
CA ALA A 19 -20.71 13.54 13.97
C ALA A 19 -20.30 13.01 12.61
N ALA A 20 -19.88 13.93 11.73
CA ALA A 20 -19.13 13.59 10.55
C ALA A 20 -17.79 13.07 11.09
N ASP A 21 -17.71 11.75 11.27
CA ASP A 21 -16.43 11.07 11.36
C ASP A 21 -15.60 11.59 10.19
N GLY A 22 -14.61 12.42 10.52
CA GLY A 22 -13.81 13.21 9.60
C GLY A 22 -12.85 12.35 8.78
N ALA A 23 -13.35 11.28 8.16
CA ALA A 23 -12.65 10.57 7.13
C ALA A 23 -12.44 11.56 5.98
N ALA A 24 -11.23 12.12 5.92
CA ALA A 24 -10.81 12.93 4.79
C ALA A 24 -11.15 12.18 3.51
N GLN A 25 -11.93 12.81 2.62
CA GLN A 25 -12.19 12.22 1.31
C GLN A 25 -10.84 11.96 0.62
N PRO A 26 -10.63 10.77 0.03
CA PRO A 26 -9.42 10.50 -0.72
C PRO A 26 -9.21 11.59 -1.78
N PRO A 27 -7.95 11.94 -2.09
CA PRO A 27 -7.65 12.81 -3.22
C PRO A 27 -8.37 12.32 -4.48
N ALA A 28 -8.87 13.24 -5.32
CA ALA A 28 -9.54 12.87 -6.55
C ALA A 28 -8.67 11.93 -7.40
N GLY A 29 -9.23 10.80 -7.84
CA GLY A 29 -8.50 9.77 -8.60
C GLY A 29 -7.91 8.63 -7.77
N VAL A 30 -8.07 8.65 -6.43
CA VAL A 30 -7.72 7.52 -5.56
C VAL A 30 -8.91 6.60 -5.37
N ASP A 31 -8.75 5.33 -5.70
CA ASP A 31 -9.71 4.25 -5.40
C ASP A 31 -9.10 3.24 -4.40
N PRO A 32 -9.46 3.29 -3.11
CA PRO A 32 -8.92 2.38 -2.10
C PRO A 32 -9.36 0.92 -2.30
N ASN A 33 -10.30 0.66 -3.22
CA ASN A 33 -10.83 -0.69 -3.47
C ASN A 33 -10.07 -1.45 -4.55
N VAL A 34 -9.05 -0.85 -5.20
CA VAL A 34 -8.21 -1.59 -6.14
C VAL A 34 -7.52 -2.74 -5.43
N ILE A 35 -7.33 -3.86 -6.13
CA ILE A 35 -6.85 -5.12 -5.54
C ILE A 35 -5.51 -4.96 -4.82
N ALA A 36 -4.64 -4.08 -5.31
CA ALA A 36 -3.37 -3.76 -4.68
C ALA A 36 -3.53 -3.11 -3.28
N CYS A 37 -4.50 -2.20 -3.11
CA CYS A 37 -4.77 -1.57 -1.81
C CYS A 37 -5.37 -2.55 -0.79
N GLN A 38 -6.00 -3.63 -1.26
CA GLN A 38 -6.58 -4.65 -0.38
C GLN A 38 -5.52 -5.59 0.22
N LYS A 39 -4.29 -5.60 -0.32
CA LYS A 39 -3.23 -6.50 0.17
C LYS A 39 -2.60 -6.03 1.47
N VAL A 40 -2.63 -4.73 1.76
CA VAL A 40 -2.15 -4.17 3.02
C VAL A 40 -3.06 -3.02 3.43
N THR A 41 -3.62 -3.10 4.63
CA THR A 41 -4.53 -2.06 5.13
C THR A 41 -3.77 -0.80 5.55
N GLY A 42 -4.44 0.36 5.57
CA GLY A 42 -3.82 1.61 6.04
C GLY A 42 -3.27 1.50 7.46
N ALA A 43 -4.04 0.92 8.40
CA ALA A 43 -3.61 0.74 9.78
C ALA A 43 -2.39 -0.18 9.93
N GLU A 44 -2.21 -1.16 9.04
CA GLU A 44 -0.99 -1.95 8.99
C GLU A 44 0.16 -1.17 8.39
N MET A 45 -0.11 -0.38 7.34
CA MET A 45 0.88 0.46 6.68
C MET A 45 1.46 1.49 7.64
N GLU A 46 0.65 2.08 8.53
CA GLU A 46 1.08 3.02 9.58
C GLU A 46 2.19 2.47 10.48
N ARG A 47 2.21 1.14 10.71
CA ARG A 47 3.26 0.49 11.51
C ARG A 47 4.64 0.65 10.85
N PHE A 48 4.67 0.76 9.52
CA PHE A 48 5.90 0.84 8.74
C PHE A 48 6.25 2.28 8.35
N ILE A 49 5.33 3.01 7.71
CA ILE A 49 5.59 4.35 7.17
C ILE A 49 5.17 5.49 8.11
N GLY A 50 4.57 5.19 9.27
CA GLY A 50 4.11 6.16 10.25
C GLY A 50 2.72 6.71 9.96
N ALA A 51 2.01 7.10 11.03
CA ALA A 51 0.66 7.66 10.95
C ALA A 51 0.68 9.18 10.64
N PRO A 52 -0.29 9.69 9.88
CA PRO A 52 -1.29 8.92 9.14
C PRO A 52 -0.71 8.30 7.85
N ALA A 53 -1.09 7.07 7.53
CA ALA A 53 -0.78 6.47 6.22
C ALA A 53 -1.89 6.85 5.22
N THR A 54 -1.54 7.62 4.19
CA THR A 54 -2.48 8.13 3.19
C THR A 54 -2.17 7.55 1.83
N ILE A 55 -3.19 7.06 1.12
CA ILE A 55 -3.05 6.62 -0.28
C ILE A 55 -2.82 7.85 -1.16
N ARG A 56 -1.79 7.80 -2.01
CA ARG A 56 -1.40 8.90 -2.91
C ARG A 56 -1.82 8.66 -4.35
N GLU A 57 -1.69 7.43 -4.81
CA GLU A 57 -1.96 7.05 -6.19
C GLU A 57 -2.50 5.63 -6.23
N THR A 58 -3.46 5.41 -7.12
CA THR A 58 -3.99 4.08 -7.42
C THR A 58 -4.12 3.89 -8.91
N SER A 59 -3.88 2.68 -9.37
CA SER A 59 -4.21 2.22 -10.72
C SER A 59 -4.83 0.82 -10.62
N ALA A 60 -5.12 0.18 -11.76
CA ALA A 60 -5.65 -1.18 -11.78
C ALA A 60 -4.81 -2.19 -10.96
N ASN A 61 -3.49 -2.00 -10.91
CA ASN A 61 -2.56 -2.88 -10.22
C ASN A 61 -1.69 -2.19 -9.17
N LEU A 62 -1.81 -0.87 -8.97
CA LEU A 62 -0.95 -0.11 -8.06
C LEU A 62 -1.74 0.49 -6.90
N CYS A 63 -1.15 0.45 -5.72
CA CYS A 63 -1.54 1.26 -4.57
C CYS A 63 -0.30 1.88 -3.92
N SER A 64 -0.19 3.20 -3.95
CA SER A 64 0.92 3.92 -3.32
C SER A 64 0.47 4.64 -2.05
N TRP A 65 1.34 4.64 -1.06
CA TRP A 65 1.11 5.17 0.28
C TRP A 65 2.22 6.14 0.64
N GLN A 66 1.84 7.20 1.34
CA GLN A 66 2.77 8.06 2.04
C GLN A 66 2.41 8.12 3.52
N GLY A 67 3.41 7.99 4.37
CA GLY A 67 3.23 7.99 5.82
C GLY A 67 3.70 9.28 6.48
N GLY A 68 3.57 9.32 7.80
CA GLY A 68 4.02 10.44 8.62
C GLY A 68 5.52 10.49 8.89
N LYS A 69 6.28 9.42 8.65
CA LYS A 69 7.75 9.45 8.75
C LYS A 69 8.33 10.21 7.56
N ALA A 70 9.41 10.96 7.79
CA ALA A 70 10.13 11.67 6.73
C ALA A 70 10.57 10.71 5.63
N ASP A 71 10.33 11.07 4.38
CA ASP A 71 10.67 10.32 3.15
C ASP A 71 10.09 8.90 3.06
N ALA A 72 9.21 8.52 3.98
CA ALA A 72 8.62 7.20 4.03
C ALA A 72 7.48 7.06 3.02
N TYR A 73 7.67 6.15 2.08
CA TYR A 73 6.63 5.72 1.17
C TYR A 73 6.65 4.22 0.97
N ALA A 74 5.50 3.68 0.57
CA ALA A 74 5.36 2.29 0.17
C ALA A 74 4.47 2.19 -1.06
N GLN A 75 4.80 1.28 -1.97
CA GLN A 75 3.99 0.93 -3.13
C GLN A 75 3.75 -0.57 -3.12
N VAL A 76 2.51 -0.94 -3.40
CA VAL A 76 2.08 -2.32 -3.64
C VAL A 76 1.66 -2.41 -5.10
N MET A 77 2.37 -3.21 -5.88
CA MET A 77 2.02 -3.49 -7.26
C MET A 77 1.63 -4.97 -7.40
N TYR A 78 0.38 -5.24 -7.78
CA TYR A 78 -0.21 -6.57 -7.83
C TYR A 78 -0.43 -7.05 -9.26
N PHE A 79 0.10 -8.22 -9.61
CA PHE A 79 -0.09 -8.83 -10.91
C PHE A 79 -0.82 -10.15 -10.74
N ALA A 80 -2.03 -10.21 -11.28
CA ALA A 80 -2.75 -11.47 -11.36
C ALA A 80 -2.10 -12.39 -12.39
N GLY A 81 -1.99 -13.69 -12.09
CA GLY A 81 -1.47 -14.69 -13.03
C GLY A 81 -2.25 -14.75 -14.34
N GLU A 82 -3.55 -14.47 -14.27
CA GLU A 82 -4.45 -14.41 -15.42
C GLU A 82 -4.29 -13.11 -16.25
N SER A 83 -3.41 -12.19 -15.86
CA SER A 83 -3.32 -10.84 -16.43
C SER A 83 -2.18 -10.62 -17.44
N GLN A 84 -2.48 -9.74 -18.40
CA GLN A 84 -1.61 -9.10 -19.40
C GLN A 84 -0.69 -9.99 -20.26
N GLY A 85 -1.13 -11.21 -20.56
CA GLY A 85 -0.53 -12.01 -21.64
C GLY A 85 0.41 -13.12 -21.19
N VAL A 86 0.45 -13.45 -19.89
CA VAL A 86 1.10 -14.68 -19.42
C VAL A 86 0.20 -15.88 -19.73
N PRO A 87 0.69 -16.91 -20.46
CA PRO A 87 -0.09 -18.12 -20.70
C PRO A 87 -0.39 -18.86 -19.39
N ALA A 88 -1.61 -19.40 -19.26
CA ALA A 88 -2.00 -20.18 -18.10
C ALA A 88 -1.01 -21.33 -17.84
N GLY A 89 -0.56 -21.46 -16.58
CA GLY A 89 0.45 -22.45 -16.17
C GLY A 89 1.91 -22.00 -16.39
N SER A 90 2.14 -20.81 -16.95
CA SER A 90 3.49 -20.23 -17.14
C SER A 90 3.84 -19.14 -16.12
N GLU A 91 2.97 -18.87 -15.15
CA GLU A 91 3.09 -17.76 -14.20
C GLU A 91 4.35 -17.87 -13.36
N ARG A 92 4.65 -19.09 -12.89
CA ARG A 92 5.87 -19.38 -12.13
C ARG A 92 7.13 -19.13 -12.99
N ALA A 93 7.14 -19.65 -14.21
CA ALA A 93 8.29 -19.49 -15.11
C ALA A 93 8.52 -18.00 -15.46
N TYR A 94 7.44 -17.24 -15.64
CA TYR A 94 7.51 -15.79 -15.87
C TYR A 94 8.10 -15.05 -14.66
N PHE A 95 7.66 -15.40 -13.44
CA PHE A 95 8.23 -14.85 -12.22
C PHE A 95 9.72 -15.18 -12.09
N ASP A 96 10.10 -16.44 -12.28
CA ASP A 96 11.51 -16.86 -12.23
C ASP A 96 12.36 -16.09 -13.26
N GLN A 97 11.86 -15.93 -14.49
CA GLN A 97 12.53 -15.14 -15.53
C GLN A 97 12.69 -13.67 -15.13
N MET A 98 11.67 -13.06 -14.51
CA MET A 98 11.75 -11.69 -13.99
C MET A 98 12.86 -11.57 -12.93
N ILE A 99 12.93 -12.52 -12.00
CA ILE A 99 13.96 -12.55 -10.94
C ILE A 99 15.35 -12.72 -11.53
N GLU A 100 15.54 -13.61 -12.51
CA GLU A 100 16.81 -13.75 -13.21
C GLU A 100 17.21 -12.46 -13.95
N GLY A 101 16.24 -11.74 -14.50
CA GLY A 101 16.45 -10.41 -15.07
C GLY A 101 16.94 -9.38 -14.04
N GLN A 102 16.41 -9.43 -12.80
CA GLN A 102 16.88 -8.58 -11.70
C GLN A 102 18.29 -8.98 -11.24
N LYS A 103 18.56 -10.28 -11.09
CA LYS A 103 19.89 -10.83 -10.76
C LYS A 103 20.96 -10.43 -11.78
N ALA A 104 20.62 -10.41 -13.06
CA ALA A 104 21.54 -10.02 -14.12
C ALA A 104 21.91 -8.52 -14.08
N GLN A 105 21.02 -7.67 -13.55
CA GLN A 105 21.24 -6.22 -13.44
C GLN A 105 21.89 -5.82 -12.11
N ALA A 106 21.61 -6.57 -11.05
CA ALA A 106 22.16 -6.35 -9.72
C ALA A 106 23.59 -6.90 -9.60
N LYS A 107 24.38 -6.39 -8.65
CA LYS A 107 25.67 -7.02 -8.33
C LYS A 107 25.44 -8.36 -7.63
N PRO A 108 26.40 -9.30 -7.70
CA PRO A 108 26.29 -10.56 -6.98
C PRO A 108 25.99 -10.35 -5.48
N GLY A 109 24.92 -10.97 -5.00
CA GLY A 109 24.49 -10.90 -3.60
C GLY A 109 23.61 -9.70 -3.23
N GLU A 110 23.29 -8.79 -4.16
CA GLU A 110 22.39 -7.66 -3.86
C GLU A 110 20.90 -8.03 -3.93
N ILE A 111 20.55 -9.03 -4.73
CA ILE A 111 19.24 -9.67 -4.70
C ILE A 111 19.35 -10.99 -3.92
N VAL A 112 18.56 -11.10 -2.87
CA VAL A 112 18.62 -12.20 -1.91
C VAL A 112 17.24 -12.80 -1.72
N GLU A 113 17.20 -14.10 -1.47
CA GLU A 113 15.95 -14.79 -1.16
C GLU A 113 15.40 -14.31 0.19
N VAL A 114 14.08 -14.14 0.26
CA VAL A 114 13.37 -13.76 1.48
C VAL A 114 12.57 -14.96 1.96
N PRO A 115 13.02 -15.66 3.03
CA PRO A 115 12.31 -16.82 3.53
C PRO A 115 10.96 -16.42 4.14
N ASP A 116 10.03 -17.38 4.11
CA ASP A 116 8.70 -17.29 4.73
C ASP A 116 7.81 -16.16 4.14
N VAL A 117 7.98 -15.84 2.86
CA VAL A 117 7.15 -14.88 2.12
C VAL A 117 6.65 -15.50 0.82
N GLY A 118 5.34 -15.76 0.75
CA GLY A 118 4.74 -16.41 -0.41
C GLY A 118 5.28 -17.82 -0.64
N ASP A 119 5.23 -18.28 -1.89
CA ASP A 119 5.88 -19.52 -2.33
C ASP A 119 7.34 -19.28 -2.75
N SER A 120 7.66 -18.03 -3.14
CA SER A 120 9.01 -17.55 -3.40
C SER A 120 9.04 -16.03 -3.28
N ALA A 121 10.10 -15.48 -2.69
CA ALA A 121 10.30 -14.04 -2.64
C ALA A 121 11.79 -13.67 -2.68
N TRP A 122 12.06 -12.49 -3.24
CA TRP A 122 13.40 -11.96 -3.46
C TRP A 122 13.42 -10.47 -3.13
N GLY A 123 14.36 -10.07 -2.28
CA GLY A 123 14.56 -8.69 -1.86
C GLY A 123 15.77 -8.08 -2.56
N LEU A 124 15.66 -6.82 -2.95
CA LEU A 124 16.69 -6.07 -3.66
C LEU A 124 16.80 -4.65 -3.09
N LYS A 125 18.03 -4.17 -2.89
CA LYS A 125 18.29 -2.74 -2.67
C LYS A 125 18.36 -2.03 -4.03
N LEU A 126 17.40 -1.17 -4.32
CA LEU A 126 17.27 -0.48 -5.61
C LEU A 126 18.18 0.75 -5.73
N GLY A 127 18.61 1.34 -4.62
CA GLY A 127 19.48 2.51 -4.64
C GLY A 127 20.30 2.65 -3.36
N GLN A 128 21.49 3.26 -3.49
CA GLN A 128 22.27 3.76 -2.36
C GLN A 128 21.96 5.25 -2.11
N ASN A 129 20.67 5.60 -2.11
CA ASN A 129 20.26 6.90 -1.59
C ASN A 129 20.31 6.89 -0.07
N GLU A 130 20.44 8.06 0.55
CA GLU A 130 20.51 8.21 2.01
C GLU A 130 19.30 7.60 2.74
N THR A 131 18.17 7.45 2.04
CA THR A 131 16.89 6.99 2.59
C THR A 131 16.65 5.50 2.39
N ASP A 132 17.60 4.76 1.82
CA ASP A 132 17.53 3.33 1.53
C ASP A 132 16.26 2.87 0.77
N TYR A 133 16.39 2.81 -0.55
CA TYR A 133 15.33 2.36 -1.46
C TYR A 133 15.36 0.85 -1.71
N TYR A 134 14.26 0.14 -1.40
CA TYR A 134 14.17 -1.33 -1.48
C TYR A 134 12.97 -1.80 -2.29
N ALA A 135 13.11 -3.01 -2.86
CA ALA A 135 12.01 -3.79 -3.40
C ALA A 135 12.00 -5.22 -2.82
N VAL A 136 10.80 -5.79 -2.70
CA VAL A 136 10.58 -7.22 -2.50
C VAL A 136 9.61 -7.71 -3.58
N TYR A 137 10.10 -8.61 -4.42
CA TYR A 137 9.31 -9.35 -5.40
C TYR A 137 8.84 -10.64 -4.78
N LEU A 138 7.56 -10.95 -4.82
CA LEU A 138 7.03 -12.19 -4.25
C LEU A 138 6.00 -12.84 -5.17
N PHE A 139 5.96 -14.16 -5.13
CA PHE A 139 5.06 -15.02 -5.89
C PHE A 139 4.29 -15.92 -4.95
N LYS A 140 3.00 -16.11 -5.20
CA LYS A 140 2.17 -17.07 -4.47
C LYS A 140 1.02 -17.58 -5.35
N GLY A 141 0.89 -18.90 -5.46
CA GLY A 141 -0.11 -19.54 -6.29
C GLY A 141 0.14 -19.28 -7.77
N LYS A 142 -0.58 -18.30 -8.32
CA LYS A 142 -0.43 -17.83 -9.71
C LYS A 142 -0.11 -16.33 -9.81
N ASP A 143 -0.21 -15.61 -8.70
CA ASP A 143 -0.10 -14.16 -8.68
C ASP A 143 1.28 -13.75 -8.17
N ASN A 144 1.69 -12.52 -8.50
CA ASN A 144 2.89 -11.93 -7.93
C ASN A 144 2.63 -10.49 -7.46
N ILE A 145 3.41 -10.07 -6.47
CA ILE A 145 3.40 -8.70 -5.93
C ILE A 145 4.82 -8.17 -5.94
N THR A 146 4.96 -6.90 -6.31
CA THR A 146 6.17 -6.12 -6.01
C THR A 146 5.84 -5.10 -4.92
N ILE A 147 6.56 -5.16 -3.81
CA ILE A 147 6.56 -4.15 -2.76
C ILE A 147 7.77 -3.26 -2.95
N THR A 148 7.57 -1.95 -3.00
CA THR A 148 8.63 -0.98 -3.24
C THR A 148 8.55 0.13 -2.20
N THR A 149 9.63 0.43 -1.50
CA THR A 149 9.59 1.30 -0.32
C THR A 149 10.86 2.14 -0.17
N ASN A 150 10.73 3.33 0.39
CA ASN A 150 11.84 4.21 0.75
C ASN A 150 11.66 4.73 2.18
N GLY A 151 12.76 5.06 2.85
CA GLY A 151 12.76 5.73 4.14
C GLY A 151 12.38 4.85 5.34
N ILE A 152 12.18 3.54 5.12
CA ILE A 152 11.73 2.60 6.16
C ILE A 152 12.61 1.37 6.36
N GLY A 153 13.61 1.16 5.52
CA GLY A 153 14.54 0.04 5.62
C GLY A 153 14.00 -1.29 5.10
N TYR A 154 14.91 -2.24 4.89
CA TYR A 154 14.63 -3.55 4.28
C TYR A 154 13.63 -4.41 5.08
N ASP A 155 13.79 -4.49 6.39
CA ASP A 155 12.94 -5.32 7.25
C ASP A 155 11.48 -4.87 7.22
N ALA A 156 11.24 -3.56 7.09
CA ALA A 156 9.90 -3.01 6.93
C ALA A 156 9.31 -3.38 5.56
N THR A 157 10.10 -3.31 4.48
CA THR A 157 9.70 -3.79 3.15
C THR A 157 9.28 -5.25 3.18
N VAL A 158 10.07 -6.11 3.83
CA VAL A 158 9.77 -7.54 4.02
C VAL A 158 8.52 -7.73 4.88
N GLY A 159 8.33 -6.94 5.93
CA GLY A 159 7.13 -6.96 6.77
C GLY A 159 5.84 -6.66 5.97
N ILE A 160 5.89 -5.67 5.09
CA ILE A 160 4.78 -5.34 4.18
C ILE A 160 4.54 -6.50 3.20
N ALA A 161 5.61 -7.09 2.64
CA ALA A 161 5.51 -8.24 1.75
C ALA A 161 4.87 -9.46 2.42
N ARG A 162 5.17 -9.75 3.69
CA ARG A 162 4.52 -10.80 4.48
C ARG A 162 3.01 -10.57 4.62
N LEU A 163 2.61 -9.35 4.93
CA LEU A 163 1.20 -9.00 5.04
C LEU A 163 0.49 -9.17 3.70
N ALA A 164 1.10 -8.70 2.61
CA ALA A 164 0.56 -8.84 1.26
C ALA A 164 0.40 -10.33 0.87
N ALA A 165 1.43 -11.14 1.12
CA ALA A 165 1.43 -12.57 0.82
C ALA A 165 0.36 -13.34 1.62
N SER A 166 -0.01 -12.89 2.82
CA SER A 166 -1.07 -13.52 3.61
C SER A 166 -2.49 -13.31 3.02
N ARG A 167 -2.62 -12.41 2.04
CA ARG A 167 -3.87 -12.04 1.36
C ARG A 167 -3.85 -12.35 -0.14
N MET A 168 -2.90 -13.16 -0.58
CA MET A 168 -2.85 -13.75 -1.91
C MET A 168 -3.38 -15.17 -1.83
#